data_AF-A0A1Y3PLS2-F1
#
_entry.id   AF-A0A1Y3PLS2-F1
#
_cell.length_a   1.000
_cell.length_b   1.000
_cell.length_c   1.000
_cell.angle_alpha   90.00
_cell.angle_beta   90.00
_cell.angle_gamma   90.00
#
_symmetry.space_group_name_H-M   'P 1'
#
loop_
_entity.id
_entity.type
_entity.pdbx_description
1 polymer ?
#
loop_
_entity_poly.entity_id
_entity_poly.type
_entity_poly.pdbx_seq_one_letter_code
_entity_poly.pdbx_strand_id
1 'polypeptide(L)'
;MRKRRMALMGLLAFILVANGCNPAQRPQEPLPYESTKEMVVDILKTDAGKKAVQEMFNDPEFQKQVILSEDDLKKIIQEMITGEQNREKLNEIIREPKFAAELGKALKEQNKTLLKDLMKDPEYRSMMIEAMQDPEFEKELLKLFKSNQFRQQMMSVMKESLQSPMFQEELLQLMIKAQEEATKPKKEKKQQGGQQDGGKGGGGGAAGGS
;
A
#
# COMPACT_ATOMS: atom_id res chain seq x y z
N MET A 1 32.20 -25.03 112.32
CA MET A 1 32.47 -24.53 110.95
C MET A 1 32.30 -25.55 109.81
N ARG A 2 32.24 -26.87 110.05
CA ARG A 2 32.07 -27.89 108.99
C ARG A 2 30.65 -27.96 108.37
N LYS A 3 29.58 -27.75 109.16
CA LYS A 3 28.19 -27.79 108.67
C LYS A 3 27.82 -26.63 107.72
N ARG A 4 28.39 -25.43 107.94
CA ARG A 4 28.21 -24.26 107.05
C ARG A 4 28.91 -24.44 105.70
N ARG A 5 30.05 -25.14 105.65
CA ARG A 5 30.77 -25.44 104.40
C ARG A 5 30.06 -26.51 103.54
N MET A 6 29.46 -27.52 104.19
CA MET A 6 28.63 -28.53 103.50
C MET A 6 27.35 -27.93 102.91
N ALA A 7 26.71 -26.99 103.62
CA ALA A 7 25.54 -26.27 103.10
C ALA A 7 25.88 -25.35 101.91
N LEU A 8 27.04 -24.68 101.94
CA LEU A 8 27.51 -23.85 100.82
C LEU A 8 27.88 -24.68 99.58
N MET A 9 28.45 -25.88 99.77
CA MET A 9 28.79 -26.77 98.65
C MET A 9 27.54 -27.39 98.01
N GLY A 10 26.50 -27.69 98.80
CA GLY A 10 25.19 -28.14 98.30
C GLY A 10 24.43 -27.06 97.53
N LEU A 11 24.51 -25.79 97.98
CA LEU A 11 23.89 -24.65 97.29
C LEU A 11 24.56 -24.35 95.94
N LEU A 12 25.89 -24.49 95.85
CA LEU A 12 26.65 -24.29 94.62
C LEU A 12 26.39 -25.39 93.57
N ALA A 13 26.21 -26.63 94.02
CA ALA A 13 25.84 -27.76 93.15
C ALA A 13 24.40 -27.65 92.62
N PHE A 14 23.49 -27.04 93.38
CA PHE A 14 22.10 -26.83 92.95
C PHE A 14 21.95 -25.69 91.94
N ILE A 15 22.79 -24.65 92.02
CA ILE A 15 22.83 -23.54 91.03
C ILE A 15 23.38 -24.00 89.67
N LEU A 16 24.27 -25.00 89.63
CA LEU A 16 24.82 -25.53 88.38
C LEU A 16 23.81 -26.34 87.55
N VAL A 17 22.79 -26.94 88.18
CA VAL A 17 21.79 -27.79 87.50
C VAL A 17 20.53 -27.01 87.13
N ALA A 18 20.32 -25.82 87.72
CA ALA A 18 19.15 -24.97 87.50
C ALA A 18 19.24 -24.00 86.29
N ASN A 19 20.37 -23.96 85.58
CA ASN A 19 20.47 -23.41 84.23
C ASN A 19 20.27 -24.58 83.24
N GLY A 20 19.07 -25.12 83.06
CA GLY A 20 18.06 -24.46 82.24
C GLY A 20 18.57 -24.35 80.80
N CYS A 21 18.54 -25.44 80.04
CA CYS A 21 17.57 -25.59 78.96
C CYS A 21 17.50 -24.35 78.05
N ASN A 22 18.56 -24.12 77.27
CA ASN A 22 18.44 -23.35 76.04
C ASN A 22 17.85 -24.31 74.99
N PRO A 23 16.79 -23.97 74.22
CA PRO A 23 16.57 -24.67 72.96
C PRO A 23 17.79 -24.34 72.11
N ALA A 24 18.79 -25.21 72.16
CA ALA A 24 19.85 -25.23 71.17
C ALA A 24 19.13 -25.23 69.83
N GLN A 25 19.23 -24.09 69.12
CA GLN A 25 19.02 -24.02 67.69
C GLN A 25 19.72 -25.25 67.13
N ARG A 26 18.92 -26.23 66.71
CA ARG A 26 19.42 -27.25 65.80
C ARG A 26 20.04 -26.42 64.67
N PRO A 27 21.33 -26.61 64.34
CA PRO A 27 21.78 -26.23 63.02
C PRO A 27 20.78 -26.94 62.09
N GLN A 28 19.88 -26.18 61.46
CA GLN A 28 19.25 -26.66 60.25
C GLN A 28 20.44 -27.04 59.39
N GLU A 29 20.63 -28.34 59.14
CA GLU A 29 21.40 -28.75 57.99
C GLU A 29 20.86 -27.90 56.83
N PRO A 30 21.71 -27.11 56.16
CA PRO A 30 21.25 -26.32 55.03
C PRO A 30 20.53 -27.30 54.12
N LEU A 31 19.24 -27.02 53.85
CA LEU A 31 18.40 -27.84 52.98
C LEU A 31 19.25 -28.26 51.78
N PRO A 32 19.27 -29.56 51.40
CA PRO A 32 20.06 -29.99 50.27
C PRO A 32 19.73 -29.09 49.08
N TYR A 33 20.77 -28.53 48.48
CA TYR A 33 20.66 -27.49 47.45
C TYR A 33 19.66 -27.86 46.35
N GLU A 34 19.59 -29.15 46.00
CA GLU A 34 18.61 -29.68 45.05
C GLU A 34 17.16 -29.54 45.50
N SER A 35 16.84 -29.82 46.77
CA SER A 35 15.47 -29.64 47.29
C SER A 35 15.06 -28.17 47.38
N THR A 36 16.00 -27.26 47.62
CA THR A 36 15.74 -25.82 47.59
C THR A 36 15.51 -25.33 46.15
N LYS A 37 16.27 -25.86 45.20
CA LYS A 37 16.12 -25.57 43.77
C LYS A 37 14.77 -26.06 43.23
N GLU A 38 14.36 -27.28 43.56
CA GLU A 38 13.04 -27.81 43.18
C GLU A 38 11.91 -26.96 43.77
N MET A 39 12.00 -26.59 45.05
CA MET A 39 11.03 -25.71 45.69
C MET A 39 10.93 -24.34 45.00
N VAL A 40 12.07 -23.72 44.64
CA VAL A 40 12.08 -22.43 43.93
C VAL A 40 11.48 -22.57 42.53
N VAL A 41 11.81 -23.63 41.80
CA VAL A 41 11.23 -23.90 40.47
C VAL A 41 9.72 -24.11 40.55
N ASP A 42 9.24 -24.80 41.58
CA ASP A 42 7.81 -25.05 41.78
C ASP A 42 7.08 -23.76 42.18
N ILE A 43 7.66 -22.93 43.04
CA ILE A 43 7.12 -21.58 43.37
C ILE A 43 7.00 -20.73 42.10
N LEU A 44 8.02 -20.71 41.24
CA LEU A 44 7.97 -19.97 39.97
C LEU A 44 6.90 -20.51 39.01
N LYS A 45 6.64 -21.82 39.03
CA LYS A 45 5.59 -22.45 38.20
C LYS A 45 4.18 -22.25 38.74
N THR A 46 4.01 -21.94 40.03
CA THR A 46 2.69 -21.65 40.61
C THR A 46 2.06 -20.41 39.99
N ASP A 47 0.73 -20.31 40.10
CA ASP A 47 -0.01 -19.15 39.61
C ASP A 47 0.41 -17.85 40.31
N ALA A 48 0.84 -17.94 41.58
CA ALA A 48 1.40 -16.81 42.31
C ALA A 48 2.75 -16.37 41.73
N GLY A 49 3.64 -17.31 41.41
CA GLY A 49 4.91 -17.02 40.74
C GLY A 49 4.73 -16.40 39.35
N LYS A 50 3.83 -16.95 38.54
CA LYS A 50 3.49 -16.39 37.22
C LYS A 50 2.91 -14.97 37.32
N LYS A 51 2.02 -14.73 38.27
CA LYS A 51 1.45 -13.39 38.51
C LYS A 51 2.51 -12.40 38.97
N ALA A 52 3.38 -12.79 39.90
CA ALA A 52 4.48 -11.93 40.35
C ALA A 52 5.41 -11.55 39.19
N VAL A 53 5.75 -12.50 38.31
CA VAL A 53 6.54 -12.21 37.09
C VAL A 53 5.77 -11.29 36.14
N GLN A 54 4.47 -11.50 35.93
CA GLN A 54 3.63 -10.60 35.12
C GLN A 54 3.57 -9.18 35.69
N GLU A 55 3.44 -9.04 37.01
CA GLU A 55 3.46 -7.76 37.71
C GLU A 55 4.81 -7.07 37.54
N MET A 56 5.93 -7.80 37.64
CA MET A 56 7.25 -7.28 37.34
C MET A 56 7.39 -6.84 35.87
N PHE A 57 6.84 -7.59 34.92
CA PHE A 57 6.83 -7.17 33.51
C PHE A 57 5.95 -5.96 33.25
N ASN A 58 4.98 -5.65 34.11
CA ASN A 58 4.19 -4.42 34.04
C ASN A 58 4.89 -3.23 34.70
N ASP A 59 6.02 -3.44 35.39
CA ASP A 59 6.84 -2.38 35.97
C ASP A 59 7.68 -1.69 34.86
N PRO A 60 7.50 -0.37 34.64
CA PRO A 60 8.27 0.38 33.65
C PRO A 60 9.78 0.38 33.88
N GLU A 61 10.26 0.23 35.12
CA GLU A 61 11.69 0.16 35.42
C GLU A 61 12.27 -1.19 35.00
N PHE A 62 11.52 -2.27 35.20
CA PHE A 62 11.90 -3.61 34.79
C PHE A 62 11.85 -3.76 33.26
N GLN A 63 10.81 -3.25 32.58
CA GLN A 63 10.71 -3.29 31.11
C GLN A 63 11.90 -2.62 30.40
N LYS A 64 12.42 -1.53 30.97
CA LYS A 64 13.60 -0.83 30.41
C LYS A 64 14.89 -1.65 30.53
N GLN A 65 14.96 -2.56 31.50
CA GLN A 65 16.12 -3.42 31.74
C GLN A 65 16.05 -4.73 30.94
N VAL A 66 14.85 -5.15 30.51
CA VAL A 66 14.67 -6.29 29.60
C VAL A 66 15.02 -5.85 28.17
N ILE A 67 16.31 -5.85 27.87
CA ILE A 67 16.82 -5.56 26.54
C ILE A 67 16.82 -6.86 25.73
N LEU A 68 15.92 -6.96 24.75
CA LEU A 68 16.01 -7.99 23.72
C LEU A 68 17.25 -7.73 22.86
N SER A 69 17.91 -8.80 22.41
CA SER A 69 19.04 -8.65 21.50
C SER A 69 18.58 -7.99 20.19
N GLU A 70 19.43 -7.20 19.56
CA GLU A 70 19.10 -6.55 18.29
C GLU A 70 18.71 -7.56 17.20
N ASP A 71 19.31 -8.75 17.23
CA ASP A 71 19.04 -9.81 16.26
C ASP A 71 17.67 -10.46 16.48
N ASP A 72 17.25 -10.63 17.73
CA ASP A 72 15.91 -11.11 18.05
C ASP A 72 14.85 -10.05 17.69
N LEU A 73 15.13 -8.77 17.96
CA LEU A 73 14.25 -7.67 17.55
C LEU A 73 14.08 -7.62 16.02
N LYS A 74 15.17 -7.76 15.25
CA LYS A 74 15.11 -7.81 13.79
C LYS A 74 14.26 -8.98 13.29
N LYS A 75 14.42 -10.17 13.86
CA LYS A 75 13.62 -11.36 13.50
C LYS A 75 12.15 -11.15 13.81
N ILE A 76 11.82 -10.63 15.00
CA ILE A 76 10.43 -10.35 15.40
C ILE A 76 9.79 -9.33 14.45
N ILE A 77 10.50 -8.24 14.13
CA ILE A 77 10.00 -7.23 13.17
C ILE A 77 9.84 -7.83 11.78
N GLN A 78 10.79 -8.65 11.33
CA GLN A 78 10.70 -9.33 10.04
C GLN A 78 9.48 -10.26 9.99
N GLU A 79 9.28 -11.12 10.99
CA GLU A 79 8.11 -12.00 11.09
C GLU A 79 6.79 -11.21 11.22
N MET A 80 6.82 -10.05 11.89
CA MET A 80 5.66 -9.17 11.95
C MET A 80 5.29 -8.62 10.57
N ILE A 81 6.28 -8.27 9.75
CA ILE A 81 6.06 -7.70 8.41
C ILE A 81 5.78 -8.78 7.36
N THR A 82 6.43 -9.94 7.44
CA THR A 82 6.31 -11.01 6.43
C THR A 82 5.25 -12.06 6.76
N GLY A 83 4.86 -12.18 8.03
CA GLY A 83 3.89 -13.18 8.49
C GLY A 83 2.51 -12.95 7.89
N GLU A 84 1.93 -13.98 7.27
CA GLU A 84 0.62 -13.88 6.62
C GLU A 84 -0.49 -13.47 7.59
N GLN A 85 -0.47 -13.97 8.83
CA GLN A 85 -1.42 -13.59 9.88
C GLN A 85 -1.39 -12.09 10.25
N ASN A 86 -0.31 -11.38 9.92
CA ASN A 86 -0.10 -9.99 10.28
C ASN A 86 -0.42 -9.04 9.12
N ARG A 87 -0.71 -9.55 7.90
CA ARG A 87 -0.96 -8.70 6.72
C ARG A 87 -2.16 -7.79 6.90
N GLU A 88 -3.23 -8.25 7.54
CA GLU A 88 -4.41 -7.42 7.80
C GLU A 88 -4.07 -6.25 8.74
N LYS A 89 -3.43 -6.55 9.87
CA LYS A 89 -2.98 -5.51 10.83
C LYS A 89 -1.97 -4.55 10.20
N LEU A 90 -1.05 -5.07 9.40
CA LEU A 90 -0.07 -4.24 8.68
C LEU A 90 -0.77 -3.32 7.66
N ASN A 91 -1.78 -3.82 6.95
CA ASN A 91 -2.59 -3.01 6.03
C ASN A 91 -3.37 -1.91 6.78
N GLU A 92 -3.88 -2.19 7.98
CA GLU A 92 -4.51 -1.17 8.84
C GLU A 92 -3.51 -0.08 9.22
N ILE A 93 -2.33 -0.47 9.74
CA ILE A 93 -1.26 0.45 10.14
C ILE A 93 -0.78 1.31 8.96
N ILE A 94 -0.55 0.69 7.78
CA ILE A 94 -0.10 1.41 6.58
C ILE A 94 -1.15 2.43 6.11
N ARG A 95 -2.43 2.19 6.35
CA ARG A 95 -3.52 3.10 5.98
C ARG A 95 -3.75 4.22 7.01
N GLU A 96 -3.15 4.15 8.19
CA GLU A 96 -3.27 5.21 9.17
C GLU A 96 -2.66 6.52 8.63
N PRO A 97 -3.39 7.65 8.64
CA PRO A 97 -2.96 8.87 7.94
C PRO A 97 -1.59 9.40 8.34
N LYS A 98 -1.25 9.34 9.64
CA LYS A 98 0.05 9.81 10.14
C LYS A 98 1.18 8.91 9.68
N PHE A 99 1.00 7.60 9.80
CA PHE A 99 1.98 6.62 9.36
C PHE A 99 2.15 6.65 7.84
N ALA A 100 1.05 6.66 7.07
CA ALA A 100 1.03 6.79 5.62
C ALA A 100 1.75 8.06 5.14
N ALA A 101 1.57 9.19 5.84
CA ALA A 101 2.23 10.44 5.48
C ALA A 101 3.76 10.37 5.70
N GLU A 102 4.21 9.84 6.84
CA GLU A 102 5.65 9.69 7.11
C GLU A 102 6.28 8.62 6.20
N LEU A 103 5.61 7.49 5.98
CA LEU A 103 6.03 6.47 5.03
C LEU A 103 6.12 7.04 3.61
N GLY A 104 5.11 7.80 3.18
CA GLY A 104 5.10 8.46 1.88
C GLY A 104 6.23 9.47 1.71
N LYS A 105 6.57 10.24 2.76
CA LYS A 105 7.73 11.15 2.75
C LYS A 105 9.04 10.37 2.62
N ALA A 106 9.21 9.30 3.39
CA ALA A 106 10.41 8.47 3.35
C ALA A 106 10.61 7.81 1.98
N LEU A 107 9.52 7.32 1.37
CA LEU A 107 9.55 6.66 0.07
C LEU A 107 9.57 7.64 -1.12
N LYS A 108 9.34 8.94 -0.92
CA LYS A 108 9.13 9.91 -2.00
C LYS A 108 10.24 9.92 -3.05
N GLU A 109 11.49 10.03 -2.63
CA GLU A 109 12.62 10.13 -3.58
C GLU A 109 12.89 8.80 -4.29
N GLN A 110 12.74 7.67 -3.59
CA GLN A 110 12.87 6.34 -4.18
C GLN A 110 11.74 6.09 -5.19
N ASN A 111 10.50 6.43 -4.84
CA ASN A 111 9.34 6.27 -5.72
C ASN A 111 9.43 7.17 -6.95
N LYS A 112 9.93 8.40 -6.81
CA LYS A 112 10.21 9.30 -7.93
C LYS A 112 11.28 8.74 -8.86
N THR A 113 12.30 8.11 -8.31
CA THR A 113 13.39 7.49 -9.08
C THR A 113 12.86 6.27 -9.83
N LEU A 114 12.15 5.38 -9.15
CA LEU A 114 11.47 4.23 -9.73
C LEU A 114 10.55 4.66 -10.88
N LEU A 115 9.69 5.66 -10.68
CA LEU A 115 8.78 6.14 -11.72
C LEU A 115 9.54 6.70 -12.93
N LYS A 116 10.64 7.42 -12.72
CA LYS A 116 11.49 7.92 -13.80
C LYS A 116 12.17 6.82 -14.59
N ASP A 117 12.57 5.75 -13.93
CA ASP A 117 13.23 4.63 -14.58
C ASP A 117 12.21 3.73 -15.29
N LEU A 118 11.02 3.54 -14.72
CA LEU A 118 9.88 2.91 -15.40
C LEU A 118 9.48 3.67 -16.66
N MET A 119 9.50 5.01 -16.68
CA MET A 119 9.24 5.75 -17.92
C MET A 119 10.26 5.47 -19.05
N LYS A 120 11.45 4.98 -18.72
CA LYS A 120 12.47 4.55 -19.69
C LYS A 120 12.33 3.08 -20.07
N ASP A 121 11.49 2.32 -19.37
CA ASP A 121 11.23 0.93 -19.65
C ASP A 121 10.25 0.77 -20.84
N PRO A 122 10.51 -0.14 -21.80
CA PRO A 122 9.62 -0.35 -22.94
C PRO A 122 8.22 -0.84 -22.57
N GLU A 123 8.08 -1.73 -21.58
CA GLU A 123 6.79 -2.30 -21.20
C GLU A 123 5.91 -1.25 -20.53
N TYR A 124 6.49 -0.48 -19.61
CA TYR A 124 5.78 0.62 -18.97
C TYR A 124 5.38 1.72 -19.96
N ARG A 125 6.24 2.02 -20.95
CA ARG A 125 5.86 2.92 -22.05
C ARG A 125 4.69 2.38 -22.87
N SER A 126 4.65 1.08 -23.16
CA SER A 126 3.53 0.48 -23.89
C SER A 126 2.24 0.66 -23.12
N MET A 127 2.23 0.33 -21.81
CA MET A 127 1.07 0.53 -20.95
C MET A 127 0.63 2.00 -20.89
N MET A 128 1.59 2.94 -20.87
CA MET A 128 1.28 4.37 -20.90
C MET A 128 0.66 4.79 -22.24
N ILE A 129 1.15 4.29 -23.37
CA ILE A 129 0.57 4.57 -24.69
C ILE A 129 -0.83 4.00 -24.79
N GLU A 130 -1.06 2.78 -24.30
CA GLU A 130 -2.39 2.17 -24.24
C GLU A 130 -3.35 3.02 -23.39
N ALA A 131 -2.89 3.51 -22.23
CA ALA A 131 -3.69 4.43 -21.41
C ALA A 131 -3.99 5.77 -22.13
N MET A 132 -3.08 6.26 -22.97
CA MET A 132 -3.32 7.45 -23.80
C MET A 132 -4.27 7.19 -24.98
N GLN A 133 -4.51 5.93 -25.36
CA GLN A 133 -5.50 5.57 -26.39
C GLN A 133 -6.92 5.50 -25.84
N ASP A 134 -7.13 5.87 -24.58
CA ASP A 134 -8.47 5.92 -23.99
C ASP A 134 -9.37 6.95 -24.73
N PRO A 135 -10.65 6.63 -24.99
CA PRO A 135 -11.58 7.52 -25.68
C PRO A 135 -11.76 8.90 -25.04
N GLU A 136 -11.58 9.03 -23.72
CA GLU A 136 -11.64 10.33 -23.04
C GLU A 136 -10.42 11.19 -23.39
N PHE A 137 -9.24 10.59 -23.44
CA PHE A 137 -8.02 11.28 -23.86
C PHE A 137 -8.10 11.68 -25.35
N GLU A 138 -8.64 10.81 -26.20
CA GLU A 138 -8.88 11.11 -27.61
C GLU A 138 -9.80 12.32 -27.79
N LYS A 139 -10.88 12.44 -27.00
CA LYS A 139 -11.79 13.60 -27.04
C LYS A 139 -11.08 14.91 -26.69
N GLU A 140 -10.24 14.92 -25.66
CA GLU A 140 -9.46 16.12 -25.30
C GLU A 140 -8.41 16.44 -26.37
N LEU A 141 -7.77 15.43 -26.97
CA LEU A 141 -6.89 15.59 -28.14
C LEU A 141 -7.62 16.22 -29.34
N LEU A 142 -8.82 15.73 -29.67
CA LEU A 142 -9.63 16.28 -30.76
C LEU A 142 -10.06 17.72 -30.48
N LYS A 143 -10.33 18.07 -29.22
CA LYS A 143 -10.61 19.44 -28.81
C LYS A 143 -9.40 20.34 -28.98
N LEU A 144 -8.20 19.85 -28.67
CA LEU A 144 -6.94 20.55 -28.93
C LEU A 144 -6.71 20.76 -30.42
N PHE A 145 -6.94 19.75 -31.27
CA PHE A 145 -6.85 19.91 -32.73
C PHE A 145 -7.88 20.89 -33.30
N LYS A 146 -9.05 21.03 -32.66
CA LYS A 146 -10.04 22.03 -33.05
C LYS A 146 -9.73 23.44 -32.52
N SER A 147 -8.74 23.59 -31.65
CA SER A 147 -8.36 24.88 -31.07
C SER A 147 -7.91 25.88 -32.13
N ASN A 148 -8.10 27.18 -31.85
CA ASN A 148 -7.70 28.24 -32.77
C ASN A 148 -6.19 28.24 -33.06
N GLN A 149 -5.36 27.90 -32.06
CA GLN A 149 -3.90 27.82 -32.22
C GLN A 149 -3.52 26.72 -33.21
N PHE A 150 -4.08 25.51 -33.07
CA PHE A 150 -3.81 24.42 -34.00
C PHE A 150 -4.36 24.72 -35.39
N ARG A 151 -5.54 25.34 -35.50
CA ARG A 151 -6.09 25.78 -36.79
C ARG A 151 -5.19 26.79 -37.50
N GLN A 152 -4.57 27.73 -36.78
CA GLN A 152 -3.64 28.69 -37.37
C GLN A 152 -2.40 27.99 -37.93
N GLN A 153 -1.81 27.05 -37.19
CA GLN A 153 -0.69 26.25 -37.70
C GLN A 153 -1.11 25.40 -38.90
N MET A 154 -2.27 24.75 -38.83
CA MET A 154 -2.81 23.98 -39.94
C MET A 154 -3.02 24.84 -41.19
N MET A 155 -3.52 26.07 -41.03
CA MET A 155 -3.65 27.02 -42.13
C MET A 155 -2.30 27.45 -42.72
N SER A 156 -1.23 27.56 -41.90
CA SER A 156 0.13 27.79 -42.41
C SER A 156 0.61 26.61 -43.25
N VAL A 157 0.51 25.39 -42.69
CA VAL A 157 0.90 24.16 -43.39
C VAL A 157 0.12 23.98 -44.69
N MET A 158 -1.18 24.28 -44.69
CA MET A 158 -2.01 24.26 -45.91
C MET A 158 -1.55 25.30 -46.94
N LYS A 159 -1.24 26.53 -46.52
CA LYS A 159 -0.71 27.56 -47.41
C LYS A 159 0.63 27.16 -48.02
N GLU A 160 1.52 26.62 -47.21
CA GLU A 160 2.83 26.11 -47.66
C GLU A 160 2.67 24.93 -48.62
N SER A 161 1.73 24.02 -48.32
CA SER A 161 1.42 22.87 -49.18
C SER A 161 0.87 23.33 -50.54
N LEU A 162 -0.03 24.32 -50.57
CA LEU A 162 -0.53 24.91 -51.83
C LEU A 162 0.54 25.66 -52.63
N GLN A 163 1.61 26.11 -51.96
CA GLN A 163 2.76 26.73 -52.60
C GLN A 163 3.78 25.70 -53.11
N SER A 164 3.61 24.42 -52.77
CA SER A 164 4.47 23.35 -53.27
C SER A 164 4.29 23.18 -54.79
N PRO A 165 5.38 23.09 -55.58
CA PRO A 165 5.32 22.89 -57.03
C PRO A 165 4.46 21.67 -57.42
N MET A 166 4.55 20.59 -56.65
CA MET A 166 3.75 19.38 -56.87
C MET A 166 2.24 19.65 -56.77
N PHE A 167 1.82 20.39 -55.74
CA PHE A 167 0.41 20.73 -55.53
C PHE A 167 -0.09 21.74 -56.57
N GLN A 168 0.75 22.68 -56.99
CA GLN A 168 0.42 23.64 -58.05
C GLN A 168 0.22 22.94 -59.39
N GLU A 169 1.07 21.97 -59.74
CA GLU A 169 0.92 21.15 -60.94
C GLU A 169 -0.37 20.33 -60.91
N GLU A 170 -0.67 19.67 -59.80
CA GLU A 170 -1.94 18.93 -59.64
C GLU A 170 -3.15 19.85 -59.75
N LEU A 171 -3.09 21.05 -59.16
CA LEU A 171 -4.17 22.04 -59.24
C LEU A 171 -4.36 22.53 -60.68
N LEU A 172 -3.28 22.78 -61.41
CA LEU A 172 -3.31 23.16 -62.82
C LEU A 172 -3.91 22.04 -63.69
N GLN A 173 -3.49 20.79 -63.47
CA GLN A 173 -4.06 19.63 -64.18
C GLN A 173 -5.55 19.45 -63.88
N LEU A 174 -5.97 19.67 -62.63
CA LEU A 174 -7.38 19.62 -62.24
C LEU A 174 -8.18 20.74 -62.92
N MET A 175 -7.64 21.96 -62.99
CA MET A 175 -8.27 23.07 -63.71
C MET A 175 -8.42 22.77 -65.19
N ILE A 176 -7.39 22.21 -65.85
CA ILE A 176 -7.45 21.81 -67.25
C ILE A 176 -8.55 20.76 -67.46
N LYS A 177 -8.60 19.71 -66.63
CA LYS A 177 -9.66 18.68 -66.70
C LYS A 177 -11.06 19.25 -66.48
N ALA A 178 -11.23 20.13 -65.50
CA ALA A 178 -12.52 20.77 -65.23
C ALA A 178 -12.97 21.65 -66.41
N GLN A 179 -12.03 22.32 -67.08
CA GLN A 179 -12.30 23.12 -68.26
C GLN A 179 -12.65 22.25 -69.47
N GLU A 180 -11.95 21.13 -69.68
CA GLU A 180 -12.26 20.11 -70.68
C GLU A 180 -13.66 19.48 -70.44
N GLU A 181 -14.04 19.22 -69.20
CA GLU A 181 -15.38 18.73 -68.86
C GLU A 181 -16.47 19.79 -69.06
N ALA A 182 -16.17 21.06 -68.79
CA ALA A 182 -17.08 22.17 -69.03
C ALA A 182 -17.23 22.52 -70.52
N THR A 183 -16.20 22.26 -71.34
CA THR A 183 -16.22 22.46 -72.80
C THR A 183 -16.67 21.23 -73.58
N LYS A 184 -16.70 20.04 -72.98
CA LYS A 184 -17.44 18.91 -73.55
C LYS A 184 -18.92 19.31 -73.64
N PRO A 185 -19.55 19.19 -74.82
CA PRO A 185 -20.98 19.44 -74.92
C PRO A 185 -21.67 18.48 -73.95
N LYS A 186 -22.43 19.03 -72.99
CA LYS A 186 -23.41 18.25 -72.24
C LYS A 186 -24.24 17.54 -73.31
N LYS A 187 -24.08 16.21 -73.44
CA LYS A 187 -25.03 15.41 -74.20
C LYS A 187 -26.39 15.73 -73.61
N GLU A 188 -27.15 16.53 -74.35
CA GLU A 188 -28.57 16.71 -74.11
C GLU A 188 -29.14 15.30 -74.04
N LYS A 189 -29.56 14.89 -72.84
CA LYS A 189 -30.64 13.91 -72.73
C LYS A 189 -31.89 14.62 -73.23
N LYS A 190 -32.09 14.57 -74.55
CA LYS A 190 -33.35 14.73 -75.27
C LYS A 190 -33.42 13.54 -76.22
N GLN A 191 -34.49 12.79 -76.38
CA GLN A 191 -35.85 12.85 -75.89
C GLN A 191 -36.49 11.58 -76.47
N GLN A 192 -37.35 10.88 -75.75
CA GLN A 192 -38.36 10.07 -76.42
C GLN A 192 -39.65 10.17 -75.62
N GLY A 193 -40.50 11.10 -76.03
CA GLY A 193 -41.92 11.06 -75.74
C GLY A 193 -42.58 10.05 -76.69
N GLY A 194 -43.57 9.31 -76.19
CA GLY A 194 -44.32 8.34 -77.00
C GLY A 194 -45.25 7.43 -76.19
N GLN A 195 -46.19 8.03 -75.47
CA GLN A 195 -47.56 7.59 -75.13
C GLN A 195 -48.04 6.14 -75.44
N GLN A 196 -48.47 5.43 -74.39
CA GLN A 196 -49.67 4.55 -74.34
C GLN A 196 -49.94 4.24 -72.86
N ASP A 197 -50.95 4.86 -72.25
CA ASP A 197 -52.34 4.38 -72.11
C ASP A 197 -52.51 3.22 -71.11
N GLY A 198 -53.52 3.36 -70.23
CA GLY A 198 -54.05 2.24 -69.44
C GLY A 198 -53.90 2.30 -67.92
N GLY A 199 -54.78 3.06 -67.26
CA GLY A 199 -55.64 2.45 -66.23
C GLY A 199 -55.19 2.40 -64.76
N LYS A 200 -55.81 3.29 -63.98
CA LYS A 200 -56.74 2.97 -62.84
C LYS A 200 -56.17 2.63 -61.45
N GLY A 201 -56.66 3.42 -60.47
CA GLY A 201 -56.79 3.09 -59.03
C GLY A 201 -55.70 3.73 -58.17
N GLY A 202 -55.93 4.81 -57.41
CA GLY A 202 -56.85 4.92 -56.27
C GLY A 202 -56.15 4.37 -55.02
N GLY A 203 -55.97 5.05 -53.89
CA GLY A 203 -56.34 6.37 -53.39
C GLY A 203 -55.90 6.47 -51.91
N GLY A 204 -55.98 7.67 -51.33
CA GLY A 204 -55.86 7.95 -49.89
C GLY A 204 -54.42 7.96 -49.34
N GLY A 205 -53.99 8.87 -48.48
CA GLY A 205 -54.68 9.86 -47.65
C GLY A 205 -53.91 10.05 -46.34
N ALA A 206 -53.98 11.26 -45.78
CA ALA A 206 -53.51 11.72 -44.46
C ALA A 206 -51.98 11.94 -44.31
N ALA A 207 -51.45 13.13 -44.01
CA ALA A 207 -51.78 14.21 -43.05
C ALA A 207 -51.20 14.01 -41.65
N GLY A 208 -50.62 15.10 -41.12
CA GLY A 208 -50.27 15.32 -39.71
C GLY A 208 -48.80 14.98 -39.40
N GLY A 209 -47.95 15.88 -38.90
CA GLY A 209 -48.23 17.05 -38.08
C GLY A 209 -48.00 16.72 -36.61
N SER A 210 -46.75 16.83 -36.16
CA SER A 210 -46.26 17.26 -34.83
C SER A 210 -44.76 17.07 -34.77
#